data_AF-A0A3D2VSI5-F1
#
_entry.id   AF-A0A3D2VSI5-F1
#
_cell.length_a   1.000
_cell.length_b   1.000
_cell.length_c   1.000
_cell.angle_alpha   90.00
_cell.angle_beta   90.00
_cell.angle_gamma   90.00
#
_symmetry.space_group_name_H-M   'P 1'
#
loop_
_entity.id
_entity.type
_entity.pdbx_description
1 polymer ?
#
loop_
_entity_poly.entity_id
_entity_poly.type
_entity_poly.pdbx_seq_one_letter_code
_entity_poly.pdbx_strand_id
1 'polypeptide(L)'
;MKSKIGWALAAGALLMNVGWNPADSPRWSLLGGAAARAQVSVDFGFFHDELAPYGDWRQREPYGWVWFPDVGRNWRPYTFGYWVFTADYGWTWISTDPWGSIPFHYGRWFYDEGRRAWAWVPGTEWGPAWVGWRSGGGYIGWAPLPPSVEFDACLLYTSPSPRDRTRSRMPSSA
;
A
#
# COMPACT_ATOMS: atom_id res chain seq x y z
N MET A 1 27.43 -34.73 -39.82
CA MET A 1 27.72 -35.15 -38.43
C MET A 1 26.73 -34.44 -37.52
N LYS A 2 25.98 -35.21 -36.70
CA LYS A 2 25.01 -34.73 -35.73
C LYS A 2 25.68 -34.72 -34.35
N SER A 3 25.62 -33.64 -33.60
CA SER A 3 25.96 -33.63 -32.16
C SER A 3 24.80 -33.05 -31.36
N LYS A 4 24.17 -33.92 -30.58
CA LYS A 4 23.28 -33.60 -29.46
C LYS A 4 24.14 -33.21 -28.27
N ILE A 5 23.82 -32.12 -27.58
CA ILE A 5 24.20 -31.91 -26.18
C ILE A 5 23.00 -31.28 -25.49
N GLY A 6 22.34 -32.09 -24.65
CA GLY A 6 21.33 -31.61 -23.71
C GLY A 6 22.00 -31.20 -22.41
N TRP A 7 21.54 -30.10 -21.83
CA TRP A 7 21.75 -29.78 -20.42
C TRP A 7 20.38 -29.59 -19.79
N ALA A 8 19.97 -30.57 -18.99
CA ALA A 8 19.04 -30.33 -17.90
C ALA A 8 19.86 -29.77 -16.74
N LEU A 9 19.48 -28.60 -16.22
CA LEU A 9 19.83 -28.22 -14.86
C LEU A 9 18.59 -27.73 -14.13
N ALA A 10 18.52 -28.20 -12.89
CA ALA A 10 17.41 -28.19 -11.97
C ALA A 10 16.89 -26.79 -11.62
N ALA A 11 15.62 -26.80 -11.23
CA ALA A 11 14.95 -25.74 -10.50
C ALA A 11 15.74 -25.30 -9.26
N GLY A 12 15.75 -23.98 -9.03
CA GLY A 12 16.17 -23.36 -7.79
C GLY A 12 15.46 -22.03 -7.66
N ALA A 13 14.34 -22.03 -6.92
CA ALA A 13 13.68 -20.81 -6.49
C ALA A 13 14.65 -20.02 -5.61
N LEU A 14 15.09 -18.85 -6.07
CA LEU A 14 15.76 -17.87 -5.23
C LEU A 14 14.77 -16.75 -4.93
N LEU A 15 14.05 -16.92 -3.82
CA LEU A 15 13.30 -15.86 -3.17
C LEU A 15 14.28 -14.78 -2.72
N MET A 16 14.49 -13.76 -3.54
CA MET A 16 15.07 -12.52 -3.08
C MET A 16 13.94 -11.64 -2.55
N ASN A 17 13.59 -11.86 -1.27
CA ASN A 17 12.97 -10.81 -0.44
C ASN A 17 14.02 -9.71 -0.24
N VAL A 18 14.25 -8.90 -1.28
CA VAL A 18 14.81 -7.58 -1.10
C VAL A 18 13.64 -6.71 -0.69
N GLY A 19 13.42 -6.61 0.62
CA GLY A 19 12.45 -5.68 1.17
C GLY A 19 12.87 -4.27 0.76
N TRP A 20 12.23 -3.74 -0.28
CA TRP A 20 12.24 -2.31 -0.54
C TRP A 20 11.45 -1.64 0.58
N ASN A 21 12.15 -1.27 1.65
CA ASN A 21 11.64 -0.41 2.70
C ASN A 21 11.97 1.04 2.31
N PRO A 22 10.98 1.86 1.88
CA PRO A 22 11.24 3.26 1.58
C PRO A 22 11.68 4.09 2.82
N ALA A 23 11.60 3.53 4.03
CA ALA A 23 12.12 4.17 5.25
C ALA A 23 13.65 3.98 5.45
N ASP A 24 14.31 3.06 4.74
CA ASP A 24 15.75 2.80 4.89
C ASP A 24 16.56 3.48 3.77
N SER A 25 16.61 4.81 3.79
CA SER A 25 17.62 5.53 3.01
C SER A 25 18.95 5.53 3.77
N PRO A 26 20.05 4.98 3.24
CA PRO A 26 21.36 5.16 3.85
C PRO A 26 21.77 6.62 3.64
N ARG A 27 21.74 7.42 4.70
CA ARG A 27 22.33 8.77 4.68
C ARG A 27 23.85 8.65 4.64
N TRP A 28 24.41 8.43 3.46
CA TRP A 28 25.85 8.58 3.28
C TRP A 28 26.16 10.08 3.14
N SER A 29 26.61 10.69 4.24
CA SER A 29 27.19 12.03 4.18
C SER A 29 28.67 11.87 3.85
N LEU A 30 29.02 11.88 2.57
CA LEU A 30 30.39 12.21 2.13
C LEU A 30 30.31 13.28 1.05
N LEU A 31 31.24 14.22 1.16
CA LEU A 31 31.51 15.32 0.26
C LEU A 31 31.48 14.88 -1.22
N GLY A 32 30.77 15.65 -2.05
CA GLY A 32 30.98 15.72 -3.49
C GLY A 32 30.35 14.59 -4.31
N GLY A 33 29.28 14.92 -5.04
CA GLY A 33 28.72 14.04 -6.06
C GLY A 33 27.24 14.33 -6.23
N ALA A 34 26.83 14.73 -7.43
CA ALA A 34 25.47 15.15 -7.74
C ALA A 34 24.42 14.17 -7.18
N ALA A 35 23.56 14.68 -6.28
CA ALA A 35 22.39 13.94 -5.86
C ALA A 35 21.40 13.89 -7.03
N ALA A 36 21.47 12.83 -7.82
CA ALA A 36 20.37 12.46 -8.70
C ALA A 36 19.18 12.10 -7.79
N ARG A 37 18.32 13.07 -7.53
CA ARG A 37 16.99 12.80 -7.00
C ARG A 37 16.23 12.09 -8.10
N ALA A 38 16.20 10.77 -8.07
CA ALA A 38 15.23 10.02 -8.85
C ALA A 38 13.85 10.43 -8.34
N GLN A 39 13.21 11.39 -9.01
CA GLN A 39 11.78 11.61 -8.87
C GLN A 39 11.13 10.38 -9.48
N VAL A 40 10.85 9.38 -8.66
CA VAL A 40 10.03 8.24 -9.06
C VAL A 40 8.62 8.78 -9.24
N SER A 41 8.31 9.26 -10.43
CA SER A 41 6.92 9.42 -10.86
C SER A 41 6.37 8.01 -10.99
N VAL A 42 5.59 7.58 -10.01
CA VAL A 42 4.91 6.29 -10.11
C VAL A 42 3.83 6.44 -11.17
N ASP A 43 4.03 5.78 -12.31
CA ASP A 43 3.14 5.87 -13.46
C ASP A 43 2.03 4.81 -13.38
N PHE A 44 0.88 5.07 -13.99
CA PHE A 44 -0.22 4.11 -14.05
C PHE A 44 0.23 2.77 -14.67
N GLY A 45 1.14 2.80 -15.65
CA GLY A 45 1.69 1.56 -16.23
C GLY A 45 2.42 0.69 -15.21
N PHE A 46 3.18 1.30 -14.28
CA PHE A 46 3.84 0.57 -13.21
C PHE A 46 2.82 -0.13 -12.28
N PHE A 47 1.76 0.57 -11.88
CA PHE A 47 0.70 -0.05 -11.08
C PHE A 47 0.06 -1.22 -11.81
N HIS A 48 -0.22 -1.04 -13.10
CA HIS A 48 -0.88 -2.06 -13.91
C HIS A 48 -0.08 -3.37 -13.90
N ASP A 49 1.22 -3.29 -14.19
CA ASP A 49 2.09 -4.45 -14.34
C ASP A 49 2.36 -5.15 -13.01
N GLU A 50 2.64 -4.40 -11.93
CA GLU A 50 2.91 -4.97 -10.60
C GLU A 50 1.68 -5.62 -9.97
N LEU A 51 0.47 -5.12 -10.26
CA LEU A 51 -0.77 -5.62 -9.67
C LEU A 51 -1.47 -6.68 -10.54
N ALA A 52 -1.09 -6.82 -11.81
CA ALA A 52 -1.70 -7.79 -12.73
C ALA A 52 -1.65 -9.25 -12.25
N PRO A 53 -0.59 -9.74 -11.57
CA PRO A 53 -0.56 -11.10 -11.05
C PRO A 53 -1.51 -11.37 -9.88
N TYR A 54 -2.05 -10.33 -9.25
CA TYR A 54 -2.76 -10.41 -7.98
C TYR A 54 -4.24 -10.02 -8.07
N GLY A 55 -4.74 -9.69 -9.26
CA GLY A 55 -6.12 -9.25 -9.43
C GLY A 55 -6.45 -8.81 -10.85
N ASP A 56 -7.66 -8.29 -11.02
CA ASP A 56 -8.22 -7.87 -12.30
C ASP A 56 -8.30 -6.34 -12.42
N TRP A 57 -7.81 -5.80 -13.53
CA TRP A 57 -8.09 -4.42 -13.93
C TRP A 57 -9.41 -4.31 -14.69
N ARG A 58 -10.27 -3.34 -14.35
CA ARG A 58 -11.57 -3.11 -15.01
C ARG A 58 -11.90 -1.63 -15.07
N GLN A 59 -12.61 -1.21 -16.11
CA GLN A 59 -13.18 0.13 -16.16
C GLN A 59 -14.45 0.23 -15.30
N ARG A 60 -14.55 1.27 -14.49
CA ARG A 60 -15.70 1.63 -13.67
C ARG A 60 -15.89 3.13 -13.69
N GLU A 61 -17.05 3.57 -14.18
CA GLU A 61 -17.45 4.96 -14.02
C GLU A 61 -17.76 5.26 -12.55
N PRO A 62 -17.40 6.44 -12.03
CA PRO A 62 -16.72 7.56 -12.70
C PRO A 62 -15.17 7.51 -12.64
N TYR A 63 -14.59 6.42 -12.16
CA TYR A 63 -13.17 6.33 -11.78
C TYR A 63 -12.21 5.88 -12.90
N GLY A 64 -12.73 5.41 -14.03
CA GLY A 64 -11.91 4.83 -15.09
C GLY A 64 -11.36 3.46 -14.69
N TRP A 65 -10.07 3.21 -14.89
CA TRP A 65 -9.46 1.92 -14.58
C TRP A 65 -9.24 1.73 -13.08
N VAL A 66 -9.85 0.68 -12.54
CA VAL A 66 -9.73 0.28 -11.13
C VAL A 66 -9.26 -1.16 -11.05
N TRP A 67 -8.60 -1.49 -9.95
CA TRP A 67 -8.05 -2.82 -9.71
C TRP A 67 -8.85 -3.57 -8.64
N PHE A 68 -9.20 -4.82 -8.92
CA PHE A 68 -9.87 -5.73 -8.00
C PHE A 68 -8.90 -6.83 -7.55
N PRO A 69 -8.47 -6.86 -6.27
CA PRO A 69 -7.64 -7.94 -5.77
C PRO A 69 -8.38 -9.30 -5.84
N ASP A 70 -7.63 -10.37 -6.11
CA ASP A 70 -8.13 -11.74 -5.97
C ASP A 70 -8.02 -12.19 -4.50
N VAL A 71 -9.06 -11.87 -3.74
CA VAL A 71 -9.13 -12.09 -2.28
C VAL A 71 -10.48 -12.69 -1.89
N GLY A 72 -10.54 -13.24 -0.67
CA GLY A 72 -11.77 -13.82 -0.12
C GLY A 72 -12.91 -12.79 0.01
N ARG A 73 -14.15 -13.28 -0.08
CA ARG A 73 -15.38 -12.46 -0.07
C ARG A 73 -15.50 -11.46 1.10
N ASN A 74 -14.95 -11.83 2.26
CA ASN A 74 -15.02 -11.02 3.47
C ASN A 74 -13.80 -10.10 3.66
N TRP A 75 -12.86 -10.10 2.70
CA TRP A 75 -11.68 -9.24 2.75
C TRP A 75 -12.09 -7.77 2.65
N ARG A 76 -11.38 -6.93 3.40
CA ARG A 76 -11.58 -5.47 3.38
C ARG A 76 -10.22 -4.77 3.46
N PRO A 77 -10.09 -3.56 2.90
CA PRO A 77 -8.90 -2.75 3.08
C PRO A 77 -8.63 -2.50 4.57
N TYR A 78 -7.35 -2.46 4.94
CA TYR A 78 -6.90 -2.16 6.30
C TYR A 78 -7.36 -3.17 7.37
N THR A 79 -7.53 -4.46 7.01
CA THR A 79 -7.83 -5.54 7.97
C THR A 79 -6.73 -6.59 8.11
N PHE A 80 -5.98 -6.89 7.05
CA PHE A 80 -4.89 -7.87 7.03
C PHE A 80 -3.53 -7.14 7.03
N GLY A 81 -3.03 -6.87 8.22
CA GLY A 81 -1.87 -6.01 8.43
C GLY A 81 -1.80 -5.45 9.84
N TYR A 82 -0.96 -4.46 10.04
CA TYR A 82 -0.78 -3.79 11.32
C TYR A 82 -0.32 -2.34 11.16
N TRP A 83 -0.64 -1.51 12.15
CA TRP A 83 -0.19 -0.13 12.22
C TRP A 83 1.19 -0.04 12.86
N VAL A 84 2.09 0.71 12.22
CA VAL A 84 3.40 1.07 12.77
C VAL A 84 3.47 2.58 12.88
N PHE A 85 3.92 3.07 14.04
CA PHE A 85 4.21 4.48 14.18
C PHE A 85 5.62 4.77 13.65
N THR A 86 5.72 5.69 12.69
CA THR A 86 7.00 6.22 12.19
C THR A 86 7.15 7.67 12.60
N ALA A 87 8.38 8.11 12.89
CA ALA A 87 8.62 9.49 13.30
C ALA A 87 8.30 10.49 12.16
N ASP A 88 8.56 10.09 10.92
CA ASP A 88 8.45 10.94 9.74
C ASP A 88 7.04 11.02 9.17
N TYR A 89 6.25 9.94 9.29
CA TYR A 89 4.94 9.82 8.63
C TYR A 89 3.78 9.47 9.58
N GLY A 90 4.05 9.24 10.86
CA GLY A 90 3.03 8.87 11.83
C GLY A 90 2.54 7.43 11.67
N TRP A 91 1.26 7.19 11.97
CA TRP A 91 0.66 5.85 11.84
C TRP A 91 0.60 5.42 10.38
N THR A 92 1.45 4.45 10.05
CA THR A 92 1.61 3.87 8.72
C THR A 92 1.03 2.46 8.73
N TRP A 93 0.21 2.14 7.73
CA TRP A 93 -0.34 0.79 7.59
C TRP A 93 0.67 -0.12 6.91
N ILE A 94 0.92 -1.29 7.50
CA ILE A 94 1.72 -2.35 6.89
C ILE A 94 0.80 -3.53 6.61
N SER A 95 0.50 -3.77 5.34
CA SER A 95 -0.29 -4.92 4.91
C SER A 95 0.56 -6.20 4.90
N THR A 96 -0.09 -7.34 5.17
CA THR A 96 0.51 -8.67 4.97
C THR A 96 0.27 -9.24 3.57
N ASP A 97 -0.52 -8.57 2.74
CA ASP A 97 -0.75 -8.97 1.36
C ASP A 97 0.50 -8.65 0.51
N PRO A 98 0.94 -9.54 -0.41
CA PRO A 98 2.20 -9.36 -1.15
C PRO A 98 2.23 -8.10 -2.02
N TRP A 99 1.06 -7.63 -2.44
CA TRP A 99 0.87 -6.42 -3.24
C TRP A 99 0.63 -5.17 -2.40
N GLY A 100 0.54 -5.29 -1.07
CA GLY A 100 0.03 -4.23 -0.19
C GLY A 100 0.83 -2.92 -0.18
N SER A 101 2.11 -2.95 -0.57
CA SER A 101 2.96 -1.76 -0.65
C SER A 101 2.46 -0.70 -1.65
N ILE A 102 1.64 -1.09 -2.62
CA ILE A 102 1.08 -0.16 -3.62
C ILE A 102 -0.31 0.33 -3.21
N PRO A 103 -1.36 -0.51 -3.11
CA PRO A 103 -2.73 -0.01 -3.01
C PRO A 103 -3.07 0.67 -1.69
N PHE A 104 -2.33 0.38 -0.61
CA PHE A 104 -2.53 1.03 0.69
C PHE A 104 -1.86 2.40 0.79
N HIS A 105 -0.95 2.72 -0.14
CA HIS A 105 -0.14 3.94 -0.09
C HIS A 105 -0.36 4.87 -1.28
N TYR A 106 -0.77 4.36 -2.44
CA TYR A 106 -0.85 5.10 -3.70
C TYR A 106 -2.25 5.10 -4.32
N GLY A 107 -3.29 5.47 -3.58
CA GLY A 107 -4.64 5.53 -4.15
C GLY A 107 -5.75 5.45 -3.10
N ARG A 108 -6.94 5.07 -3.55
CA ARG A 108 -8.15 5.04 -2.70
C ARG A 108 -8.94 3.77 -2.93
N TRP A 109 -9.55 3.28 -1.86
CA TRP A 109 -10.42 2.12 -1.92
C TRP A 109 -11.88 2.55 -1.96
N PHE A 110 -12.67 1.89 -2.80
CA PHE A 110 -14.12 1.98 -2.76
C PHE A 110 -14.74 0.58 -2.83
N TYR A 111 -15.99 0.48 -2.38
CA TYR A 111 -16.76 -0.74 -2.49
C TYR A 111 -17.63 -0.67 -3.74
N ASP A 112 -17.39 -1.56 -4.70
CA ASP A 112 -18.22 -1.71 -5.90
C ASP A 112 -19.44 -2.57 -5.54
N GLU A 113 -20.61 -1.94 -5.43
CA GLU A 113 -21.88 -2.62 -5.11
C GLU A 113 -22.29 -3.64 -6.18
N GLY A 114 -22.01 -3.38 -7.46
CA GLY A 114 -22.34 -4.28 -8.56
C GLY A 114 -21.56 -5.59 -8.51
N ARG A 115 -20.30 -5.54 -8.08
CA ARG A 115 -19.46 -6.74 -7.88
C ARG A 115 -19.49 -7.27 -6.44
N ARG A 116 -20.00 -6.48 -5.49
CA ARG A 116 -19.97 -6.75 -4.04
C ARG A 116 -18.54 -7.04 -3.57
N ALA A 117 -17.60 -6.19 -4.01
CA ALA A 117 -16.18 -6.34 -3.77
C ALA A 117 -15.49 -4.98 -3.62
N TRP A 118 -14.37 -4.96 -2.89
CA TRP A 118 -13.51 -3.78 -2.82
C TRP A 118 -12.68 -3.63 -4.08
N ALA A 119 -12.55 -2.40 -4.55
CA ALA A 119 -11.75 -2.00 -5.70
C ALA A 119 -10.87 -0.82 -5.33
N TRP A 120 -9.70 -0.78 -5.96
CA TRP A 120 -8.73 0.27 -5.77
C TRP A 120 -8.69 1.20 -6.98
N VAL A 121 -8.79 2.50 -6.71
CA VAL A 121 -8.58 3.58 -7.67
C VAL A 121 -7.13 4.04 -7.53
N PRO A 122 -6.32 3.98 -8.61
CA PRO A 122 -4.93 4.41 -8.57
C PRO A 122 -4.79 5.89 -8.25
N GLY A 123 -3.74 6.24 -7.51
CA GLY A 123 -3.30 7.61 -7.26
C GLY A 123 -1.79 7.68 -7.23
N THR A 124 -1.20 8.80 -7.62
CA THR A 124 0.26 8.94 -7.69
C THR A 124 0.88 9.51 -6.43
N GLU A 125 0.05 10.00 -5.51
CA GLU A 125 0.49 10.54 -4.23
C GLU A 125 0.65 9.42 -3.20
N TRP A 126 1.82 9.39 -2.54
CA TRP A 126 2.09 8.46 -1.44
C TRP A 126 1.52 9.01 -0.14
N GLY A 127 0.91 8.13 0.66
CA GLY A 127 0.54 8.41 2.04
C GLY A 127 0.82 7.23 2.97
N PRO A 128 1.00 7.47 4.29
CA PRO A 128 1.22 6.41 5.27
C PRO A 128 0.01 5.49 5.40
N ALA A 129 -1.19 6.04 5.19
CA ALA A 129 -2.45 5.37 4.93
C ALA A 129 -3.51 6.40 4.52
N TRP A 130 -4.51 5.97 3.77
CA TRP A 130 -5.64 6.81 3.36
C TRP A 130 -6.90 6.42 4.12
N VAL A 131 -6.92 6.73 5.43
CA VAL A 131 -8.02 6.40 6.35
C VAL A 131 -8.49 7.62 7.15
N GLY A 132 -9.77 7.63 7.51
CA GLY A 132 -10.32 8.48 8.55
C GLY A 132 -10.26 7.77 9.91
N TRP A 133 -9.90 8.51 10.96
CA TRP A 133 -9.81 7.99 12.33
C TRP A 133 -11.05 8.34 13.14
N ARG A 134 -11.42 7.45 14.07
CA ARG A 134 -12.44 7.70 15.09
C ARG A 134 -11.98 7.17 16.43
N SER A 135 -12.27 7.88 17.51
CA SER A 135 -11.96 7.47 18.88
C SER A 135 -13.21 7.58 19.76
N GLY A 136 -13.43 6.60 20.62
CA GLY A 136 -14.56 6.61 21.56
C GLY A 136 -14.63 5.33 22.40
N GLY A 137 -15.08 5.45 23.65
CA GLY A 137 -15.26 4.30 24.53
C GLY A 137 -13.98 3.50 24.84
N GLY A 138 -12.80 4.12 24.74
CA GLY A 138 -11.50 3.44 24.89
C GLY A 138 -11.01 2.70 23.64
N TYR A 139 -11.73 2.81 22.52
CA TYR A 139 -11.36 2.20 21.24
C TYR A 139 -10.94 3.25 20.22
N ILE A 140 -10.06 2.83 19.32
CA ILE A 140 -9.69 3.56 18.10
C ILE A 140 -10.20 2.73 16.93
N GLY A 141 -10.88 3.38 15.98
CA GLY A 141 -11.29 2.80 14.72
C GLY A 141 -10.77 3.61 13.55
N TRP A 142 -10.72 2.95 12.39
CA TRP A 142 -10.36 3.56 11.12
C TRP A 142 -11.30 3.07 10.01
N ALA A 143 -11.41 3.85 8.95
CA ALA A 143 -12.11 3.45 7.73
C ALA A 143 -11.40 4.05 6.50
N PRO A 144 -11.34 3.34 5.37
CA PRO A 144 -10.76 3.89 4.14
C PRO A 144 -11.47 5.18 3.73
N LEU A 145 -10.70 6.18 3.30
CA LEU A 145 -11.26 7.38 2.68
C LEU A 145 -11.73 7.03 1.26
N PRO A 146 -12.95 7.44 0.87
CA PRO A 146 -13.45 7.16 -0.48
C PRO A 146 -12.67 7.97 -1.53
N PRO A 147 -12.64 7.53 -2.80
CA PRO A 147 -11.90 8.21 -3.86
C PRO A 147 -12.31 9.66 -4.13
N SER A 148 -13.54 10.05 -3.77
CA SER A 148 -14.12 11.36 -4.02
C SER A 148 -13.75 12.45 -3.01
N VAL A 149 -12.91 12.16 -2.01
CA VAL A 149 -12.48 13.15 -1.01
C VAL A 149 -11.17 13.81 -1.46
N GLU A 150 -11.26 15.09 -1.83
CA GLU A 150 -10.11 15.98 -2.00
C GLU A 150 -9.59 16.43 -0.62
N PHE A 151 -8.27 16.52 -0.46
CA PHE A 151 -7.64 16.92 0.80
C PHE A 151 -7.70 18.44 0.99
N ASP A 152 -8.41 18.90 2.04
CA ASP A 152 -8.22 20.24 2.62
C ASP A 152 -7.46 20.09 3.95
N ALA A 153 -6.22 20.58 3.97
CA ALA A 153 -5.31 20.50 5.11
C ALA A 153 -5.83 21.21 6.38
N CYS A 154 -6.91 22.00 6.28
CA CYS A 154 -7.46 22.79 7.39
C CYS A 154 -8.50 22.03 8.23
N LEU A 155 -9.08 20.91 7.75
CA LEU A 155 -10.06 20.14 8.50
C LEU A 155 -9.40 19.01 9.31
N LEU A 156 -8.78 19.42 10.42
CA LEU A 156 -8.50 18.62 11.63
C LEU A 156 -8.13 17.15 11.39
N TYR A 157 -6.90 16.92 10.93
CA TYR A 157 -6.28 15.60 10.91
C TYR A 157 -5.93 15.16 12.35
N THR A 158 -6.91 14.61 13.08
CA THR A 158 -6.68 14.00 14.39
C THR A 158 -6.31 12.52 14.21
N SER A 159 -5.15 12.28 13.59
CA SER A 159 -4.47 11.00 13.80
C SER A 159 -4.20 10.84 15.31
N PRO A 160 -4.50 9.70 15.94
CA PRO A 160 -4.27 9.50 17.37
C PRO A 160 -2.81 9.79 17.74
N SER A 161 -2.62 10.60 18.78
CA SER A 161 -1.27 10.96 19.25
C SER A 161 -0.57 9.73 19.82
N PRO A 162 0.74 9.53 19.58
CA PRO A 162 1.54 8.49 20.23
C PRO A 162 1.54 8.57 21.76
N ARG A 163 1.07 9.69 22.31
CA ARG A 163 1.00 9.95 23.75
C ARG A 163 -0.26 9.39 24.42
N ASP A 164 -1.21 8.83 23.66
CA ASP A 164 -2.29 7.99 24.21
C ASP A 164 -1.70 6.61 24.63
N ARG A 165 -0.83 6.69 25.64
CA ARG A 165 0.08 5.66 26.12
C ARG A 165 -0.61 4.73 27.09
N THR A 166 -1.08 3.59 26.58
CA THR A 166 -0.99 2.33 27.33
C THR A 166 -0.49 1.15 26.51
N ARG A 167 -0.35 1.24 25.17
CA ARG A 167 0.27 0.20 24.34
C ARG A 167 1.05 0.82 23.19
N SER A 168 2.33 0.50 23.06
CA SER A 168 3.19 0.82 21.91
C SER A 168 2.77 0.14 20.59
N ARG A 169 1.61 -0.52 20.60
CA ARG A 169 0.92 -1.08 19.44
C ARG A 169 -0.51 -0.62 19.52
N MET A 170 -1.03 0.01 18.46
CA MET A 170 -2.48 0.07 18.28
C MET A 170 -3.02 -1.37 18.39
N PRO A 171 -4.16 -1.60 19.08
CA PRO A 171 -4.75 -2.92 19.13
C PRO A 171 -4.99 -3.43 17.70
N SER A 172 -4.67 -4.70 17.46
CA SER A 172 -5.06 -5.38 16.23
C SER A 172 -6.59 -5.33 16.10
N SER A 173 -7.05 -5.21 14.86
CA SER A 173 -8.45 -5.26 14.45
C SER A 173 -9.28 -6.28 15.24
N ALA A 174 -10.50 -5.88 15.63
CA ALA A 174 -11.57 -6.79 16.03
C ALA A 174 -12.47 -7.12 14.82
#